data_AF-A0A7S2VXC0-F1
#
_entry.id   AF-A0A7S2VXC0-F1
#
_cell.length_a   1.000
_cell.length_b   1.000
_cell.length_c   1.000
_cell.angle_alpha   90.00
_cell.angle_beta   90.00
_cell.angle_gamma   90.00
#
_symmetry.space_group_name_H-M   'P 1'
#
loop_
_entity.id
_entity.type
_entity.pdbx_description
1 polymer ?
#
loop_
_entity_poly.entity_id
_entity_poly.type
_entity_poly.pdbx_seq_one_letter_code
_entity_poly.pdbx_strand_id
1 'polypeptide(L)'
;GALPPYVKPSEGDRWRALAPGAPLTMRFLAHQPVVVSVGNTLFVHGGVLPEHVTFGLDALNAEISNWMKSGKSKGMPPLSVQGKDSLVWARHYSHPAEHRCDC
;
A
#
# COMPACT_ATOMS: atom_id res chain seq x y z
N GLY A 1 -4.97 9.63 -29.03
CA GLY A 1 -6.21 9.94 -28.30
C GLY A 1 -5.90 10.98 -27.24
N ALA A 2 -6.78 11.96 -27.03
CA ALA A 2 -6.58 13.00 -26.02
C ALA A 2 -6.51 12.38 -24.61
N LEU A 3 -5.62 12.92 -23.76
CA LEU A 3 -5.44 12.45 -22.39
C LEU A 3 -6.67 12.81 -21.54
N PRO A 4 -7.09 11.95 -20.58
CA PRO A 4 -8.14 12.28 -19.63
C PRO A 4 -7.81 13.57 -18.85
N PRO A 5 -8.80 14.38 -18.46
CA PRO A 5 -8.61 15.73 -17.91
C PRO A 5 -7.82 15.78 -16.58
N TYR A 6 -7.66 14.65 -15.90
CA TYR A 6 -6.87 14.54 -14.67
C TYR A 6 -5.39 14.17 -14.92
N VAL A 7 -4.93 14.05 -16.18
CA VAL A 7 -3.58 13.63 -16.54
C VAL A 7 -2.74 14.82 -17.01
N LYS A 8 -1.69 15.17 -16.27
CA LYS A 8 -0.78 16.26 -16.64
C LYS A 8 0.32 15.74 -17.58
N PRO A 9 0.65 16.44 -18.67
CA PRO A 9 1.69 16.03 -19.62
C PRO A 9 3.09 15.90 -18.99
N SER A 10 3.34 16.59 -17.88
CA SER A 10 4.62 16.56 -17.15
C SER A 10 4.79 15.33 -16.23
N GLU A 11 3.76 14.48 -16.08
CA GLU A 11 3.81 13.31 -15.21
C GLU A 11 4.29 12.07 -15.97
N GLY A 12 5.24 11.31 -15.39
CA GLY A 12 5.73 10.08 -15.98
C GLY A 12 4.65 9.00 -16.13
N ASP A 13 4.78 8.13 -17.12
CA ASP A 13 3.76 7.14 -17.49
C ASP A 13 3.35 6.22 -16.33
N ARG A 14 4.31 5.82 -15.48
CA ARG A 14 4.03 5.02 -14.27
C ARG A 14 3.10 5.75 -13.30
N TRP A 15 3.37 7.03 -13.01
CA TRP A 15 2.52 7.83 -12.13
C TRP A 15 1.12 7.98 -12.71
N ARG A 16 1.01 8.22 -14.02
CA ARG A 16 -0.27 8.33 -14.71
C ARG A 16 -1.11 7.06 -14.66
N ALA A 17 -0.47 5.89 -14.61
CA ALA A 17 -1.15 4.60 -14.60
C ALA A 17 -1.47 4.12 -13.17
N LEU A 18 -0.58 4.36 -12.21
CA LEU A 18 -0.57 3.71 -10.88
C LEU A 18 -0.80 4.65 -9.70
N ALA A 19 -0.84 5.97 -9.89
CA ALA A 19 -1.15 6.89 -8.79
C ALA A 19 -2.54 6.62 -8.19
N PRO A 20 -2.81 7.07 -6.95
CA PRO A 20 -4.17 7.13 -6.43
C PRO A 20 -5.15 7.79 -7.41
N GLY A 21 -6.31 7.16 -7.62
CA GLY A 21 -7.31 7.57 -8.60
C GLY A 21 -6.96 7.33 -10.07
N ALA A 22 -5.78 6.79 -10.38
CA ALA A 22 -5.42 6.46 -11.76
C ALA A 22 -6.22 5.25 -12.29
N PRO A 23 -6.36 5.08 -13.61
CA PRO A 23 -7.21 4.04 -14.18
C PRO A 23 -6.87 2.61 -13.72
N LEU A 24 -5.58 2.24 -13.63
CA LEU A 24 -5.22 0.89 -13.17
C LEU A 24 -5.42 0.73 -11.67
N THR A 25 -5.16 1.80 -10.90
CA THR A 25 -5.41 1.80 -9.46
C THR A 25 -6.89 1.61 -9.16
N MET A 26 -7.74 2.40 -9.80
CA MET A 26 -9.20 2.30 -9.64
C MET A 26 -9.77 0.98 -10.11
N ARG A 27 -9.18 0.38 -11.16
CA ARG A 27 -9.70 -0.87 -11.73
C ARG A 27 -9.21 -2.11 -10.98
N PHE A 28 -8.00 -2.08 -10.43
CA PHE A 28 -7.35 -3.29 -9.91
C PHE A 28 -6.77 -3.08 -8.50
N LEU A 29 -5.84 -2.13 -8.34
CA LEU A 29 -4.98 -2.06 -7.15
C LEU A 29 -5.76 -1.67 -5.89
N ALA A 30 -6.68 -0.72 -6.01
CA ALA A 30 -7.46 -0.22 -4.88
C ALA A 30 -8.38 -1.27 -4.24
N HIS A 31 -8.53 -2.44 -4.85
CA HIS A 31 -9.37 -3.54 -4.37
C HIS A 31 -8.55 -4.67 -3.73
N GLN A 32 -7.22 -4.59 -3.78
CA GLN A 32 -6.35 -5.61 -3.19
C GLN A 32 -6.05 -5.27 -1.73
N PRO A 33 -6.16 -6.24 -0.80
CA PRO A 33 -5.73 -6.03 0.57
C PRO A 33 -4.20 -5.92 0.64
N VAL A 34 -3.70 -5.08 1.55
CA VAL A 34 -2.25 -4.98 1.86
C VAL A 34 -1.83 -6.04 2.86
N VAL A 35 -2.76 -6.48 3.70
CA VAL A 35 -2.59 -7.59 4.66
C VAL A 35 -3.78 -8.52 4.57
N VAL A 36 -3.57 -9.84 4.53
CA VAL A 36 -4.65 -10.83 4.45
C VAL A 36 -4.40 -12.02 5.36
N SER A 37 -5.44 -12.48 6.04
CA SER A 37 -5.42 -13.71 6.85
C SER A 37 -6.12 -14.83 6.09
N VAL A 38 -5.47 -15.99 5.98
CA VAL A 38 -6.04 -17.21 5.40
C VAL A 38 -5.83 -18.35 6.39
N GLY A 39 -6.92 -18.79 7.03
CA GLY A 39 -6.85 -19.76 8.12
C GLY A 39 -6.02 -19.20 9.29
N ASN A 40 -4.91 -19.87 9.61
CA ASN A 40 -4.00 -19.49 10.68
C ASN A 40 -2.73 -18.76 10.17
N THR A 41 -2.70 -18.38 8.89
CA THR A 41 -1.54 -17.73 8.26
C THR A 41 -1.88 -16.31 7.86
N LEU A 42 -0.99 -15.37 8.24
CA LEU A 42 -1.09 -13.97 7.89
C LEU A 42 -0.07 -13.60 6.82
N PHE A 43 -0.52 -12.97 5.74
CA PHE A 43 0.31 -12.53 4.62
C PHE A 43 0.39 -11.01 4.57
N VAL A 44 1.61 -10.49 4.51
CA VAL A 44 1.95 -9.07 4.44
C VAL A 44 3.37 -8.94 3.86
N HIS A 45 3.75 -7.77 3.34
CA HIS A 45 5.09 -7.58 2.76
C HIS A 45 6.19 -7.41 3.81
N GLY A 46 6.10 -6.41 4.69
CA GLY A 46 7.12 -6.13 5.70
C GLY A 46 6.83 -6.83 7.04
N GLY A 47 5.62 -6.66 7.57
CA GLY A 47 5.24 -7.27 8.84
C GLY A 47 4.05 -6.61 9.51
N VAL A 48 3.44 -7.30 10.50
CA VAL A 48 2.32 -6.76 11.29
C VAL A 48 2.76 -6.57 12.74
N LEU A 49 2.83 -5.31 13.19
CA LEU A 49 3.16 -4.95 14.55
C LEU A 49 1.92 -4.89 15.46
N PRO A 50 2.07 -4.91 16.81
CA PRO A 50 0.94 -4.87 17.74
C PRO A 50 -0.01 -3.67 17.54
N GLU A 51 0.53 -2.52 17.15
CA GLU A 51 -0.24 -1.31 16.82
C GLU A 51 -1.18 -1.50 15.62
N HIS A 52 -0.76 -2.25 14.59
CA HIS A 52 -1.61 -2.56 13.44
C HIS A 52 -2.77 -3.48 13.82
N VAL A 53 -2.51 -4.45 14.71
CA VAL A 53 -3.56 -5.36 15.23
C VAL A 53 -4.55 -4.58 16.09
N THR A 54 -4.05 -3.68 16.94
CA THR A 54 -4.89 -2.85 17.81
C THR A 54 -5.80 -1.91 17.02
N PHE A 55 -5.29 -1.35 15.91
CA PHE A 55 -6.11 -0.53 15.00
C PHE A 55 -7.14 -1.37 14.23
N GLY A 56 -6.77 -2.59 13.84
CA GLY A 56 -7.62 -3.52 13.10
C GLY A 56 -7.22 -3.64 11.63
N LEU A 57 -6.90 -4.85 11.19
CA LEU A 57 -6.35 -5.10 9.86
C LEU A 57 -7.33 -4.80 8.72
N ASP A 58 -8.61 -5.09 8.92
CA ASP A 58 -9.66 -4.77 7.94
C ASP A 58 -9.86 -3.25 7.81
N ALA A 59 -9.77 -2.52 8.93
CA ALA A 59 -9.85 -1.07 8.94
C ALA A 59 -8.65 -0.46 8.21
N LEU A 60 -7.44 -1.00 8.40
CA LEU A 60 -6.25 -0.58 7.65
C LEU A 60 -6.42 -0.82 6.15
N ASN A 61 -6.85 -2.02 5.73
CA ASN A 61 -7.11 -2.31 4.33
C ASN A 61 -8.15 -1.36 3.72
N ALA A 62 -9.22 -1.05 4.46
CA ALA A 62 -10.24 -0.10 4.03
C ALA A 62 -9.69 1.32 3.90
N GLU A 63 -8.91 1.80 4.86
CA GLU A 63 -8.27 3.12 4.83
C GLU A 63 -7.35 3.25 3.60
N ILE A 64 -6.50 2.25 3.36
CA ILE A 64 -5.57 2.24 2.24
C ILE A 64 -6.33 2.16 0.91
N SER A 65 -7.37 1.32 0.83
CA SER A 65 -8.27 1.23 -0.34
C SER A 65 -8.92 2.57 -0.66
N ASN A 66 -9.43 3.26 0.37
CA ASN A 66 -10.06 4.56 0.22
C ASN A 66 -9.06 5.62 -0.21
N TRP A 67 -7.86 5.63 0.35
CA TRP A 67 -6.78 6.51 -0.09
C TRP A 67 -6.42 6.25 -1.56
N MET A 68 -6.24 5.00 -1.98
CA MET A 68 -5.97 4.65 -3.39
C MET A 68 -7.10 5.10 -4.33
N LYS A 69 -8.34 5.19 -3.83
CA LYS A 69 -9.50 5.70 -4.59
C LYS A 69 -9.66 7.22 -4.57
N SER A 70 -9.00 7.93 -3.65
CA SER A 70 -9.22 9.35 -3.35
C SER A 70 -8.78 10.36 -4.43
N GLY A 71 -8.51 9.90 -5.65
CA GLY A 71 -8.05 10.75 -6.75
C GLY A 71 -6.59 11.15 -6.61
N LYS A 72 -6.09 11.95 -7.56
CA LYS A 72 -4.76 12.60 -7.47
C LYS A 72 -4.71 13.74 -6.45
N SER A 73 -5.48 13.66 -5.37
CA SER A 73 -5.35 14.63 -4.29
C SER A 73 -3.99 14.41 -3.61
N LYS A 74 -3.32 15.49 -3.18
CA LYS A 74 -1.99 15.46 -2.57
C LYS A 74 -1.99 14.85 -1.15
N GLY A 75 -2.97 14.01 -0.82
CA GLY A 75 -3.01 13.32 0.45
C GLY A 75 -1.80 12.40 0.59
N MET A 76 -1.01 12.62 1.64
CA MET A 76 0.06 11.70 2.03
C MET A 76 -0.52 10.28 2.17
N PRO A 77 0.22 9.22 1.78
CA PRO A 77 -0.24 7.87 2.06
C PRO A 77 -0.52 7.67 3.57
N PRO A 78 -1.44 6.76 3.93
CA PRO A 78 -1.64 6.37 5.31
C PRO A 78 -0.33 5.91 5.95
N LEU A 79 -0.14 6.20 7.24
CA LEU A 79 1.07 5.79 7.99
C LEU A 79 1.30 4.27 7.93
N SER A 80 0.24 3.48 7.81
CA SER A 80 0.28 2.03 7.67
C SER A 80 1.00 1.51 6.42
N VAL A 81 1.28 2.36 5.43
CA VAL A 81 2.05 2.00 4.21
C VAL A 81 3.30 2.86 3.99
N GLN A 82 3.64 3.75 4.93
CA GLN A 82 4.82 4.60 4.84
C GLN A 82 5.65 4.58 6.12
N GLY A 83 6.98 4.65 5.97
CA GLY A 83 7.90 4.63 7.11
C GLY A 83 8.25 3.22 7.59
N LYS A 84 9.27 3.16 8.44
CA LYS A 84 9.97 1.91 8.83
C LYS A 84 9.13 0.90 9.60
N ASP A 85 8.03 1.32 10.21
CA ASP A 85 7.17 0.46 11.04
C ASP A 85 5.87 0.10 10.33
N SER A 86 5.71 0.50 9.06
CA SER A 86 4.52 0.22 8.24
C SER A 86 4.40 -1.24 7.81
N LEU A 87 3.19 -1.63 7.40
CA LEU A 87 2.91 -2.98 6.86
C LEU A 87 3.84 -3.36 5.70
N VAL A 88 4.27 -2.38 4.91
CA VAL A 88 5.07 -2.61 3.70
C VAL A 88 6.56 -2.62 4.00
N TRP A 89 7.03 -1.87 5.01
CA TRP A 89 8.47 -1.62 5.21
C TRP A 89 9.04 -2.08 6.55
N ALA A 90 8.21 -2.65 7.43
CA ALA A 90 8.67 -3.23 8.69
C ALA A 90 9.81 -4.24 8.49
N ARG A 91 10.87 -4.09 9.29
CA ARG A 91 12.05 -5.00 9.29
C ARG A 91 12.24 -5.72 10.62
N HIS A 92 11.27 -5.64 11.54
CA HIS A 92 11.33 -6.27 12.87
C HIS A 92 11.50 -7.79 12.82
N TYR A 93 11.06 -8.42 11.72
CA TYR A 93 11.18 -9.86 11.47
C TYR A 93 12.39 -10.23 10.61
N SER A 94 13.19 -9.24 10.19
CA SER A 94 14.41 -9.48 9.42
C SER A 94 15.58 -9.80 10.34
N HIS A 95 16.53 -10.60 9.86
CA HIS A 95 17.78 -10.81 10.57
C HIS A 95 18.68 -9.56 10.42
N PRO A 96 19.32 -9.04 11.49
CA PRO A 96 20.14 -7.81 11.42
C PRO A 96 21.38 -7.97 10.52
N ALA A 97 21.85 -9.20 10.35
CA ALA A 97 22.85 -9.55 9.35
C ALA A 97 22.15 -10.13 8.12
N GLU A 98 22.19 -9.41 7.01
CA GLU A 98 21.45 -9.71 5.77
C GLU A 98 21.74 -11.11 5.21
N HIS A 99 23.00 -11.55 5.26
CA HIS A 99 23.41 -12.88 4.78
C HIS A 99 22.85 -14.07 5.59
N ARG A 100 22.19 -13.80 6.72
CA ARG A 100 21.54 -14.81 7.57
C ARG A 100 20.02 -14.78 7.47
N CYS A 101 19.47 -13.96 6.58
CA CYS A 101 18.06 -14.04 6.27
C CYS A 101 17.82 -15.28 5.39
N ASP A 102 16.89 -16.15 5.79
CA ASP A 102 16.41 -17.28 4.98
C ASP A 102 15.43 -16.81 3.89
N CYS A 103 15.78 -15.73 3.18
CA CYS A 103 14.97 -15.13 2.11
C CYS A 103 15.06 -15.92 0.81
#